data_AF-K9WQT5-F1
#
_entry.id   AF-K9WQT5-F1
#
_cell.length_a   1.000
_cell.length_b   1.000
_cell.length_c   1.000
_cell.angle_alpha   90.00
_cell.angle_beta   90.00
_cell.angle_gamma   90.00
#
_symmetry.space_group_name_H-M   'P 1'
#
loop_
_entity.id
_entity.type
_entity.pdbx_description
1 polymer ?
#
loop_
_entity_poly.entity_id
_entity_poly.type
_entity_poly.pdbx_seq_one_letter_code
_entity_poly.pdbx_strand_id
1 'polypeptide(L)'
;MRNPRPIGERELRLIARFANCRLEMTPRQFYEKWDVTYEQMSQLCRCDITTVNQWFRRGRHYQPPRHYHKWYLALADILLECYEDIPETLLHRLCLGR
;
A
#
# COMPACT_ATOMS: atom_id res chain seq x y z
N MET A 1 24.49 -11.61 21.16
CA MET A 1 24.00 -10.27 20.79
C MET A 1 24.22 -10.10 19.29
N ARG A 2 23.20 -9.76 18.49
CA ARG A 2 23.37 -9.53 17.05
C ARG A 2 23.92 -8.11 16.87
N ASN A 3 25.13 -7.97 16.34
CA ASN A 3 25.61 -6.68 15.88
C ASN A 3 24.72 -6.23 14.71
N PRO A 4 24.00 -5.10 14.83
CA PRO A 4 23.19 -4.60 13.74
C PRO A 4 24.09 -4.29 12.55
N ARG A 5 23.60 -4.53 11.34
CA ARG A 5 24.31 -4.17 10.13
C ARG A 5 24.51 -2.64 10.12
N PRO A 6 25.74 -2.13 9.95
CA PRO A 6 25.97 -0.69 9.89
C PRO A 6 25.23 -0.09 8.68
N ILE A 7 24.58 1.04 8.89
CA ILE A 7 23.87 1.82 7.86
C ILE A 7 24.87 2.82 7.28
N GLY A 8 25.14 2.73 5.98
CA GLY A 8 25.99 3.68 5.27
C GLY A 8 25.22 4.91 4.79
N GLU A 9 25.94 5.88 4.20
CA GLU A 9 25.30 7.09 3.68
C GLU A 9 24.26 6.81 2.59
N ARG A 10 24.50 5.77 1.77
CA ARG A 10 23.55 5.37 0.72
C ARG A 10 22.21 4.99 1.34
N GLU A 11 22.23 4.15 2.36
CA GLU A 11 21.01 3.71 3.07
C GLU A 11 20.34 4.89 3.79
N LEU A 12 21.10 5.79 4.42
CA LEU A 12 20.54 6.99 5.05
C LEU A 12 19.82 7.89 4.03
N ARG A 13 20.41 8.12 2.85
CA ARG A 13 19.77 8.89 1.76
C ARG A 13 18.49 8.22 1.28
N LEU A 14 18.48 6.88 1.17
CA LEU A 14 17.28 6.14 0.81
C LEU A 14 16.19 6.27 1.88
N ILE A 15 16.53 6.10 3.16
CA ILE A 15 15.59 6.27 4.28
C ILE A 15 15.00 7.68 4.26
N ALA A 16 15.83 8.71 4.07
CA ALA A 16 15.34 10.09 4.00
C ALA A 16 14.37 10.31 2.82
N ARG A 17 14.66 9.73 1.65
CA ARG A 17 13.74 9.79 0.51
C ARG A 17 12.42 9.06 0.79
N PHE A 18 12.50 7.85 1.34
CA PHE A 18 11.30 7.07 1.68
C PHE A 18 10.45 7.75 2.77
N ALA A 19 11.08 8.32 3.80
CA ALA A 19 10.40 9.01 4.89
C ALA A 19 9.63 10.26 4.40
N ASN A 20 10.10 10.89 3.33
CA ASN A 20 9.46 12.06 2.71
C ASN A 20 8.60 11.68 1.48
N CYS A 21 8.50 10.40 1.14
CA CYS A 21 7.72 9.95 0.00
C CYS A 21 6.24 9.93 0.36
N ARG A 22 5.42 10.68 -0.40
CA ARG A 22 3.98 10.72 -0.22
C ARG A 22 3.27 9.79 -1.21
N LEU A 23 3.54 8.49 -1.07
CA LEU A 23 2.88 7.45 -1.85
C LEU A 23 1.48 7.20 -1.28
N GLU A 24 0.46 7.83 -1.88
CA GLU A 24 -0.93 7.71 -1.44
C GLU A 24 -1.86 7.52 -2.64
N MET A 25 -2.85 6.64 -2.49
CA MET A 25 -3.97 6.49 -3.42
C MET A 25 -5.27 6.42 -2.63
N THR A 26 -6.31 7.12 -3.08
CA THR A 26 -7.60 7.09 -2.37
C THR A 26 -8.36 5.79 -2.67
N PRO A 27 -9.22 5.33 -1.74
CA PRO A 27 -10.12 4.20 -1.97
C PRO A 27 -10.94 4.33 -3.26
N ARG A 28 -11.41 5.54 -3.55
CA ARG A 28 -12.22 5.80 -4.74
C ARG A 28 -11.42 5.67 -6.02
N GLN A 29 -10.20 6.22 -6.07
CA GLN A 29 -9.31 6.05 -7.22
C GLN A 29 -8.99 4.57 -7.46
N PHE A 30 -8.67 3.82 -6.40
CA PHE A 30 -8.32 2.40 -6.52
C PHE A 30 -9.52 1.57 -6.99
N TYR A 31 -10.70 1.82 -6.41
CA TYR A 31 -11.95 1.18 -6.81
C TYR A 31 -12.31 1.47 -8.26
N GLU A 32 -12.23 2.73 -8.70
CA GLU A 32 -12.55 3.13 -10.08
C GLU A 32 -11.55 2.56 -11.10
N LYS A 33 -10.29 2.34 -10.71
CA LYS A 33 -9.26 1.81 -11.61
C LYS A 33 -9.31 0.28 -11.77
N TRP A 34 -9.52 -0.44 -10.67
CA TRP A 34 -9.38 -1.90 -10.65
C TRP A 34 -10.70 -2.68 -10.51
N ASP A 35 -11.82 -1.99 -10.29
CA ASP A 35 -13.15 -2.60 -10.09
C ASP A 35 -13.18 -3.70 -9.01
N VAL A 36 -12.40 -3.49 -7.94
CA VAL A 36 -12.31 -4.42 -6.81
C VAL A 36 -13.53 -4.32 -5.88
N THR A 37 -13.85 -5.38 -5.17
CA THR A 37 -14.90 -5.35 -4.14
C THR A 37 -14.42 -4.67 -2.86
N TYR A 38 -15.35 -4.19 -2.04
CA TYR A 38 -15.01 -3.61 -0.73
C TYR A 38 -14.37 -4.64 0.21
N GLU A 39 -14.67 -5.92 0.02
CA GLU A 39 -14.05 -7.02 0.77
C GLU A 39 -12.59 -7.23 0.35
N GLN A 40 -12.28 -7.22 -0.95
CA GLN A 40 -10.90 -7.26 -1.43
C GLN A 40 -10.09 -6.06 -0.92
N MET A 41 -10.69 -4.87 -0.94
CA MET A 41 -10.06 -3.67 -0.38
C MET A 41 -9.83 -3.79 1.14
N SER A 42 -10.76 -4.39 1.89
CA SER A 42 -10.62 -4.56 3.34
C SER A 42 -9.49 -5.54 3.68
N GLN A 43 -9.37 -6.63 2.93
CA GLN A 43 -8.27 -7.58 3.04
C GLN A 43 -6.92 -6.91 2.74
N LEU A 44 -6.84 -6.17 1.63
CA LEU A 44 -5.64 -5.45 1.20
C LEU A 44 -5.19 -4.41 2.22
N CYS A 45 -6.13 -3.62 2.74
CA CYS A 45 -5.86 -2.58 3.73
C CYS A 45 -5.74 -3.11 5.17
N ARG A 46 -5.94 -4.42 5.40
CA ARG A 46 -5.93 -5.07 6.72
C ARG A 46 -6.88 -4.40 7.71
N CYS A 47 -8.09 -4.10 7.26
CA CYS A 47 -9.14 -3.52 8.09
C CYS A 47 -10.45 -4.31 7.92
N ASP A 48 -11.45 -4.01 8.75
CA ASP A 48 -12.79 -4.58 8.57
C ASP A 48 -13.54 -3.95 7.39
N ILE A 49 -14.53 -4.68 6.87
CA ILE A 49 -15.37 -4.21 5.76
C ILE A 49 -16.21 -2.97 6.14
N THR A 50 -16.55 -2.81 7.41
CA THR A 50 -17.30 -1.64 7.91
C THR A 50 -16.50 -0.35 7.74
N THR A 51 -15.18 -0.42 7.96
CA THR A 51 -14.22 0.66 7.78
C THR A 51 -14.16 1.06 6.31
N VAL A 52 -14.09 0.09 5.40
CA VAL A 52 -14.13 0.38 3.95
C VAL A 52 -15.45 1.04 3.58
N ASN A 53 -16.59 0.51 4.04
CA ASN A 53 -17.90 1.12 3.79
C ASN A 53 -17.96 2.59 4.22
N GLN A 54 -17.35 2.95 5.36
CA GLN A 54 -17.32 4.34 5.83
C GLN A 54 -16.54 5.29 4.90
N TRP A 55 -15.56 4.79 4.13
CA TRP A 55 -14.79 5.61 3.17
C TRP A 55 -15.62 6.07 1.98
N PHE A 56 -16.71 5.37 1.67
CA PHE A 56 -17.60 5.67 0.55
C PHE A 56 -18.92 6.33 0.99
N ARG A 57 -19.15 6.47 2.31
CA ARG A 57 -20.30 7.19 2.85
C ARG A 57 -20.17 8.71 2.66
N ARG A 58 -21.29 9.42 2.84
CA ARG A 58 -21.35 10.89 2.81
C ARG A 58 -21.82 11.43 4.16
N GLY A 59 -21.49 12.69 4.44
CA GLY A 59 -21.96 13.41 5.63
C GLY A 59 -21.40 12.85 6.94
N ARG A 60 -22.23 12.81 7.99
CA ARG A 60 -21.80 12.47 9.37
C ARG A 60 -21.26 11.04 9.55
N HIS A 61 -21.50 10.15 8.59
CA HIS A 61 -21.04 8.76 8.64
C HIS A 61 -19.82 8.52 7.75
N TYR A 62 -19.33 9.54 7.06
CA TYR A 62 -18.05 9.46 6.36
C TYR A 62 -16.91 9.44 7.37
N GLN A 63 -16.01 8.48 7.21
CA GLN A 63 -14.72 8.47 7.89
C GLN A 63 -13.64 8.35 6.83
N PRO A 64 -12.64 9.26 6.80
CA PRO A 64 -11.58 9.17 5.79
C PRO A 64 -10.64 7.98 6.08
N PRO A 65 -10.06 7.38 5.04
CA PRO A 65 -9.00 6.40 5.22
C PRO A 65 -7.77 7.05 5.88
N ARG A 66 -7.17 6.33 6.82
CA ARG A 66 -5.87 6.69 7.40
C ARG A 66 -4.77 6.64 6.33
N HIS A 67 -3.66 7.34 6.59
CA HIS A 67 -2.52 7.41 5.67
C HIS A 67 -2.02 6.03 5.24
N TYR A 68 -1.88 5.08 6.16
CA TYR A 68 -1.39 3.74 5.82
C TYR A 68 -2.36 2.93 4.92
N HIS A 69 -3.68 3.16 5.00
CA HIS A 69 -4.62 2.52 4.06
C HIS A 69 -4.36 3.02 2.64
N LYS A 70 -4.19 4.34 2.48
CA LYS A 70 -3.86 4.93 1.17
C LYS A 70 -2.51 4.46 0.64
N TRP A 71 -1.55 4.25 1.54
CA TRP A 71 -0.24 3.71 1.20
C TRP A 71 -0.34 2.26 0.72
N TYR A 72 -1.14 1.41 1.38
CA TYR A 72 -1.40 0.05 0.90
C TYR A 72 -2.05 0.01 -0.47
N LEU A 73 -3.05 0.87 -0.70
CA LEU A 73 -3.71 0.97 -2.01
C LEU A 73 -2.74 1.40 -3.11
N ALA A 74 -1.90 2.40 -2.84
CA ALA A 74 -0.89 2.86 -3.80
C ALA A 74 0.20 1.81 -4.06
N LEU A 75 0.61 1.06 -3.04
CA LEU A 75 1.56 -0.03 -3.21
C LEU A 75 0.97 -1.16 -4.06
N ALA A 76 -0.28 -1.53 -3.78
CA ALA A 76 -0.99 -2.53 -4.56
C ALA A 76 -1.17 -2.09 -6.02
N ASP A 77 -1.48 -0.82 -6.25
CA ASP A 77 -1.60 -0.23 -7.57
C ASP A 77 -0.32 -0.41 -8.40
N ILE A 78 0.83 -0.02 -7.82
CA ILE A 78 2.15 -0.20 -8.46
C ILE A 78 2.45 -1.68 -8.72
N LEU A 79 2.15 -2.56 -7.75
CA LEU A 79 2.40 -3.99 -7.90
C LEU A 79 1.57 -4.60 -9.04
N LEU A 80 0.32 -4.18 -9.18
CA LEU A 80 -0.57 -4.68 -10.24
C LEU A 80 -0.19 -4.11 -11.61
N GLU A 81 0.17 -2.83 -11.70
CA GLU A 81 0.58 -2.23 -12.98
C GLU A 81 1.92 -2.76 -13.49
N CYS A 82 2.89 -2.91 -12.60
CA CYS A 82 4.25 -3.23 -12.98
C CYS A 82 4.57 -4.72 -12.84
N TYR A 83 3.59 -5.59 -12.55
CA TYR A 83 3.84 -6.99 -12.13
C TYR A 83 4.81 -7.72 -13.07
N GLU A 84 4.59 -7.60 -14.38
CA GLU A 84 5.40 -8.27 -15.42
C GLU A 84 6.86 -7.76 -15.48
N ASP A 85 7.12 -6.54 -15.01
CA ASP A 85 8.45 -5.93 -14.97
C ASP A 85 9.17 -6.16 -13.63
N ILE A 86 8.51 -6.75 -12.63
CA ILE A 86 9.12 -7.00 -11.32
C ILE A 86 10.11 -8.17 -11.44
N PRO A 87 11.40 -7.98 -11.08
CA PRO A 87 12.35 -9.08 -11.08
C PRO A 87 11.87 -10.25 -10.21
N GLU A 88 12.01 -11.48 -10.72
CA GLU A 88 11.56 -12.70 -10.02
C GLU A 88 12.13 -12.83 -8.60
N THR A 89 13.40 -12.43 -8.40
CA THR A 89 14.03 -12.39 -7.08
C THR A 89 13.31 -11.46 -6.10
N LEU A 90 12.71 -10.37 -6.57
CA LEU A 90 11.91 -9.47 -5.76
C LEU A 90 10.50 -10.03 -5.53
N LEU A 91 9.87 -10.66 -6.54
CA LEU A 91 8.59 -11.35 -6.39
C LEU A 91 8.65 -12.42 -5.29
N HIS A 92 9.71 -13.24 -5.26
CA HIS A 92 9.92 -14.22 -4.20
C HIS A 92 10.05 -13.58 -2.81
N ARG A 93 10.76 -12.45 -2.70
CA ARG A 93 10.89 -11.71 -1.44
C ARG A 93 9.58 -11.06 -0.97
N LEU A 94 8.67 -10.78 -1.90
CA LEU A 94 7.34 -10.22 -1.62
C LEU A 94 6.27 -11.31 -1.42
N CYS A 95 6.65 -12.61 -1.48
CA CYS A 95 5.72 -13.74 -1.46
C CYS A 95 4.70 -13.73 -2.62
N LEU A 96 5.08 -13.17 -3.76
CA LEU A 96 4.28 -13.08 -4.98
C LEU A 96 4.84 -13.94 -6.14
N GLY A 97 5.99 -14.58 -5.92
CA GLY A 97 6.55 -15.56 -6.85
C GLY A 97 5.86 -16.93 -6.72
N ARG A 98 5.89 -17.71 -7.78
CA ARG A 98 5.30 -19.06 -7.84
C ARG A 98 6.17 -20.10 -7.13
#